data_AF-C1L5M9-F1
#
_entry.id   AF-C1L5M9-F1
#
_cell.length_a   1.000
_cell.length_b   1.000
_cell.length_c   1.000
_cell.angle_alpha   90.00
_cell.angle_beta   90.00
_cell.angle_gamma   90.00
#
_symmetry.space_group_name_H-M   'P 1'
#
loop_
_entity.id
_entity.type
_entity.pdbx_description
1 polymer ?
#
loop_
_entity_poly.entity_id
_entity_poly.type
_entity_poly.pdbx_seq_one_letter_code
_entity_poly.pdbx_strand_id
1 'polypeptide(L)'
;MVDDAIVCNIGHFDTEIDVKWLNQNCVSKESIKHQVDRYTLKNGRHIILLAEGRLVNLGCAHGHPSFVMSNSFTNQVLAQIELWTKPDKYPVGVHFLPKKVSLLFSST
;
A
#
# COMPACT_ATOMS: atom_id res chain seq x y z
N MET A 1 -0.06 -23.50 -4.58
CA MET A 1 -1.02 -22.74 -5.40
C MET A 1 -1.17 -23.43 -6.75
N VAL A 2 -2.18 -23.06 -7.55
CA VAL A 2 -2.25 -23.51 -8.96
C VAL A 2 -1.02 -23.01 -9.73
N ASP A 3 -0.71 -23.65 -10.86
CA ASP A 3 0.41 -23.21 -11.69
C ASP A 3 0.15 -21.79 -12.23
N ASP A 4 1.20 -20.98 -12.28
CA ASP A 4 1.15 -19.54 -12.62
C ASP A 4 0.16 -18.71 -11.79
N ALA A 5 -0.07 -19.07 -10.52
CA ALA A 5 -0.85 -18.25 -9.62
C ALA A 5 -0.19 -16.87 -9.40
N ILE A 6 -0.97 -15.80 -9.57
CA ILE A 6 -0.55 -14.43 -9.30
C ILE A 6 -0.76 -14.12 -7.82
N VAL A 7 0.30 -13.66 -7.16
CA VAL A 7 0.31 -13.25 -5.76
C VAL A 7 0.77 -11.80 -5.67
N CYS A 8 0.03 -10.98 -4.92
CA CYS A 8 0.37 -9.58 -4.70
C CYS A 8 -0.16 -9.11 -3.35
N ASN A 9 0.36 -7.97 -2.90
CA ASN A 9 -0.02 -7.31 -1.65
C ASN A 9 -0.49 -5.88 -1.95
N ILE A 10 -1.51 -5.42 -1.24
CA ILE A 10 -2.00 -4.02 -1.27
C ILE A 10 -2.20 -3.45 0.14
N GLY A 11 -1.77 -4.17 1.17
CA GLY A 11 -1.78 -3.70 2.54
C GLY A 11 -0.59 -2.81 2.84
N HIS A 12 -0.15 -2.79 4.10
CA HIS A 12 0.67 -1.67 4.58
C HIS A 12 2.17 -1.83 4.31
N PHE A 13 2.72 -3.04 4.48
CA PHE A 13 4.15 -3.35 4.32
C PHE A 13 4.37 -4.72 3.67
N ASP A 14 5.63 -5.08 3.43
CA ASP A 14 6.10 -6.33 2.83
C ASP A 14 6.06 -7.57 3.74
N THR A 15 5.35 -7.48 4.86
CA THR A 15 5.30 -8.56 5.87
C THR A 15 4.10 -9.49 5.73
N GLU A 16 3.15 -9.15 4.86
CA GLU A 16 1.91 -9.93 4.67
C GLU A 16 2.15 -11.21 3.85
N ILE A 17 3.19 -11.23 3.01
CA ILE A 17 3.62 -12.38 2.22
C ILE A 17 5.03 -12.76 2.66
N ASP A 18 5.26 -14.03 2.98
CA ASP A 18 6.61 -14.53 3.28
C ASP A 18 7.45 -14.70 2.00
N VAL A 19 7.88 -13.56 1.45
CA VAL A 19 8.73 -13.50 0.26
C VAL A 19 10.13 -14.06 0.55
N LYS A 20 10.57 -14.01 1.81
CA LYS A 20 11.83 -14.62 2.24
C LYS A 20 11.78 -16.14 2.06
N TRP A 21 10.69 -16.78 2.47
CA TRP A 21 10.50 -18.22 2.24
C TRP A 21 10.53 -18.54 0.75
N LEU A 22 9.87 -17.75 -0.09
CA LEU A 22 9.89 -17.91 -1.55
C LEU A 22 11.32 -17.87 -2.10
N ASN A 23 12.08 -16.84 -1.76
CA ASN A 23 13.48 -16.68 -2.18
C ASN A 23 14.39 -17.83 -1.71
N GLN A 24 14.14 -18.39 -0.53
CA GLN A 24 14.95 -19.46 0.04
C GLN A 24 14.56 -20.86 -0.46
N ASN A 25 13.33 -21.05 -0.94
CA ASN A 25 12.79 -22.37 -1.26
C ASN A 25 12.44 -22.57 -2.74
N CYS A 26 12.52 -21.52 -3.57
CA CYS A 26 12.39 -21.65 -5.02
C CYS A 26 13.59 -22.38 -5.63
N VAL A 27 13.35 -23.07 -6.74
CA VAL A 27 14.38 -23.65 -7.62
C VAL A 27 15.04 -22.53 -8.42
N SER A 28 14.24 -21.61 -8.94
CA SER A 28 14.72 -20.44 -9.69
C SER A 28 13.74 -19.28 -9.55
N LYS A 29 14.28 -18.07 -9.75
CA LYS A 29 13.54 -16.81 -9.84
C LYS A 29 13.89 -16.16 -11.18
N GLU A 30 12.89 -15.89 -12.00
CA GLU A 30 13.00 -15.20 -13.27
C GLU A 30 12.34 -13.83 -13.17
N SER A 31 13.04 -12.76 -13.54
CA SER A 31 12.44 -11.42 -13.59
C SER A 31 11.86 -11.18 -14.98
N ILE A 32 10.53 -11.12 -15.08
CA ILE A 32 9.80 -10.98 -16.35
C ILE A 32 9.84 -9.53 -16.84
N LYS A 33 9.67 -8.60 -15.90
CA LYS A 33 9.82 -7.15 -16.08
C LYS A 33 9.98 -6.50 -14.71
N HIS A 34 10.21 -5.19 -14.68
CA HIS A 34 10.25 -4.44 -13.43
C HIS A 34 9.00 -4.73 -12.57
N GLN A 35 9.24 -5.18 -11.33
CA GLN A 35 8.23 -5.54 -10.32
C GLN A 35 7.34 -6.75 -10.66
N VAL A 36 7.78 -7.62 -11.56
CA VAL A 36 7.11 -8.89 -11.85
C VAL A 36 8.15 -10.01 -11.93
N ASP A 37 8.12 -10.89 -10.93
CA ASP A 37 9.01 -12.04 -10.84
C ASP A 37 8.20 -13.35 -10.89
N ARG A 38 8.73 -14.34 -11.61
CA ARG A 38 8.18 -15.70 -11.69
C ARG A 38 9.11 -16.66 -10.94
N TYR A 39 8.58 -17.31 -9.92
CA TYR A 39 9.27 -18.29 -9.09
C TYR A 39 8.92 -19.70 -9.55
N THR A 40 9.93 -20.54 -9.77
CA THR A 40 9.74 -21.98 -9.98
C THR A 40 9.90 -22.69 -8.65
N LEU A 41 8.91 -23.46 -8.21
CA LEU A 41 8.94 -24.22 -6.96
C LEU A 41 9.49 -25.64 -7.16
N LYS A 42 9.91 -26.30 -6.07
CA LYS A 42 10.42 -27.68 -6.11
C LYS A 42 9.43 -28.70 -6.67
N ASN A 43 8.13 -28.40 -6.64
CA ASN A 43 7.09 -29.25 -7.21
C ASN A 43 6.83 -28.98 -8.71
N GLY A 44 7.67 -28.17 -9.36
CA GLY A 44 7.57 -27.85 -10.79
C GLY A 44 6.53 -26.77 -11.14
N ARG A 45 5.70 -26.33 -10.18
CA ARG A 45 4.74 -25.24 -10.39
C ARG A 45 5.38 -23.88 -10.20
N HIS A 46 4.72 -22.88 -10.78
CA HIS A 46 5.18 -21.50 -10.78
C HIS A 46 4.27 -20.59 -9.96
N ILE A 47 4.85 -19.52 -9.43
CA ILE A 47 4.15 -18.41 -8.79
C ILE A 47 4.64 -17.11 -9.41
N ILE A 48 3.73 -16.23 -9.80
CA ILE A 48 4.04 -14.88 -10.26
C ILE A 48 3.83 -13.93 -9.08
N LEU A 49 4.91 -13.31 -8.61
CA LEU A 49 4.88 -12.34 -7.52
C LEU A 49 4.97 -10.93 -8.09
N LEU A 50 4.03 -10.07 -7.69
CA LEU A 50 4.05 -8.65 -8.04
C LEU A 50 4.71 -7.82 -6.95
N ALA A 51 5.46 -6.80 -7.36
CA ALA A 51 6.08 -5.79 -6.49
C ALA A 51 6.91 -6.37 -5.33
N GLU A 52 7.48 -7.58 -5.49
CA GLU A 52 8.23 -8.27 -4.44
C GLU A 52 7.44 -8.39 -3.12
N GLY A 53 6.11 -8.50 -3.19
CA GLY A 53 5.23 -8.55 -2.02
C GLY A 53 4.96 -7.20 -1.34
N ARG A 54 5.37 -6.08 -1.96
CA ARG A 54 5.03 -4.71 -1.56
C ARG A 54 3.72 -4.25 -2.22
N LEU A 55 3.35 -2.99 -1.98
CA LEU A 55 2.13 -2.38 -2.51
C LEU A 55 2.08 -2.43 -4.04
N VAL A 56 1.23 -3.30 -4.57
CA VAL A 56 1.08 -3.55 -6.01
C VAL A 56 0.59 -2.33 -6.79
N ASN A 57 -0.27 -1.50 -6.19
CA ASN A 57 -0.82 -0.32 -6.86
C ASN A 57 0.22 0.78 -7.07
N LEU A 58 1.22 0.88 -6.19
CA LEU A 58 2.34 1.81 -6.33
C LEU A 58 3.51 1.20 -7.11
N GLY A 59 3.71 -0.11 -6.95
CA GLY A 59 4.81 -0.83 -7.58
C GLY A 59 4.58 -1.12 -9.05
N CYS A 60 3.39 -1.58 -9.40
CA CYS A 60 3.06 -2.01 -10.76
C CYS A 60 2.20 -1.00 -11.53
N ALA A 61 1.82 0.11 -10.90
CA ALA A 61 0.97 1.15 -11.49
C ALA A 61 1.30 2.54 -10.90
N HIS A 62 0.35 3.48 -10.97
CA HIS A 62 0.53 4.88 -10.57
C HIS A 62 -0.15 5.25 -9.24
N GLY A 63 -0.51 4.27 -8.41
CA GLY A 63 -1.21 4.51 -7.15
C GLY A 63 -2.65 4.96 -7.32
N HIS A 64 -3.14 5.78 -6.38
CA HIS A 64 -4.49 6.32 -6.45
C HIS A 64 -4.57 7.51 -7.43
N PRO A 65 -5.70 7.66 -8.15
CA PRO A 65 -5.94 8.85 -8.97
C PRO A 65 -5.84 10.16 -8.16
N SER A 66 -5.45 11.24 -8.84
CA SER A 66 -5.27 12.57 -8.22
C SER A 66 -6.50 13.03 -7.44
N PHE A 67 -7.71 12.74 -7.94
CA PHE A 67 -8.96 13.09 -7.26
C PHE A 67 -9.14 12.35 -5.93
N VAL A 68 -8.79 11.06 -5.86
CA VAL A 68 -8.82 10.28 -4.61
C VAL A 68 -7.80 10.84 -3.62
N MET A 69 -6.60 11.17 -4.09
CA MET A 69 -5.56 11.77 -3.25
C MET A 69 -5.91 13.18 -2.79
N SER A 70 -6.62 13.97 -3.60
CA SER A 70 -7.06 15.33 -3.24
C SER A 70 -7.92 15.34 -1.98
N ASN A 71 -8.83 14.38 -1.83
CA ASN A 71 -9.66 14.23 -0.63
C ASN A 71 -8.80 13.94 0.61
N SER A 72 -7.83 13.04 0.48
CA SER A 72 -6.94 12.65 1.58
C SER A 72 -5.99 13.79 1.98
N PHE A 73 -5.39 14.47 1.01
CA PHE A 73 -4.47 15.58 1.25
C PHE A 73 -5.19 16.81 1.80
N THR A 74 -6.42 17.09 1.36
CA THR A 74 -7.25 18.15 1.97
C THR A 74 -7.47 17.89 3.45
N ASN A 75 -7.79 16.66 3.85
CA ASN A 75 -7.91 16.31 5.27
C ASN A 75 -6.61 16.50 6.05
N GLN A 76 -5.46 16.14 5.46
CA GLN A 76 -4.16 16.33 6.11
C GLN A 76 -3.83 17.82 6.28
N VAL A 77 -4.07 18.66 5.27
CA VAL A 77 -3.86 20.11 5.36
C VAL A 77 -4.75 20.73 6.43
N LEU A 78 -6.03 20.35 6.46
CA LEU A 78 -6.96 20.83 7.48
C LEU A 78 -6.56 20.38 8.89
N ALA A 79 -6.04 19.16 9.05
CA ALA A 79 -5.50 18.69 10.32
C ALA A 79 -4.28 19.51 10.76
N GLN A 80 -3.36 19.83 9.83
CA GLN A 80 -2.20 20.67 10.12
C GLN A 80 -2.61 22.08 10.56
N ILE A 81 -3.59 22.70 9.88
CA ILE A 81 -4.14 24.01 10.26
C ILE A 81 -4.79 23.95 11.64
N GLU A 82 -5.59 22.92 11.92
CA GLU A 82 -6.30 22.76 13.21
C GLU A 82 -5.31 22.62 14.38
N LEU A 83 -4.25 21.81 14.21
CA LEU A 83 -3.21 21.62 15.22
C LEU A 83 -2.39 22.91 15.44
N TRP A 84 -2.00 23.58 14.36
CA TRP A 84 -1.17 24.79 14.44
C TRP A 84 -1.91 25.99 15.04
N THR A 85 -3.17 26.18 14.69
CA THR A 85 -3.96 27.34 15.14
C THR A 85 -4.59 27.18 16.53
N LYS A 86 -4.59 25.97 17.10
CA LYS A 86 -5.23 25.65 18.39
C LYS A 86 -4.29 24.80 19.27
N PRO A 87 -3.11 25.31 19.66
CA PRO A 87 -2.07 24.54 20.34
C PRO A 87 -2.53 23.93 21.67
N ASP A 88 -3.38 24.63 22.44
CA ASP A 88 -3.84 24.17 23.76
C ASP A 88 -5.06 23.24 23.71
N LYS A 89 -5.66 23.05 22.52
CA LYS A 89 -6.93 22.33 22.39
C LYS A 89 -6.76 20.82 22.45
N TYR A 90 -5.61 20.30 22.05
CA TYR A 90 -5.38 18.86 21.90
C TYR A 90 -4.31 18.39 22.88
N PRO A 91 -4.67 17.66 23.95
CA PRO A 91 -3.67 17.02 24.81
C PRO A 91 -2.91 15.95 24.02
N VAL A 92 -1.75 15.51 24.51
CA VAL A 92 -0.98 14.43 23.86
C VAL A 92 -1.85 13.17 23.73
N GLY A 93 -2.01 12.69 22.51
CA GLY A 93 -2.85 11.52 22.21
C GLY A 93 -3.23 11.43 20.73
N VAL A 94 -3.99 10.39 20.38
CA VAL A 94 -4.54 10.20 19.05
C VAL A 94 -5.96 10.80 19.02
N HIS A 95 -6.18 11.74 18.12
CA HIS A 95 -7.45 12.45 17.99
C HIS A 95 -8.04 12.25 16.60
N PHE A 96 -9.37 12.08 16.54
CA PHE A 96 -10.07 12.12 15.26
C PHE A 96 -10.18 13.56 14.76
N LEU A 97 -10.05 13.75 13.45
CA LEU A 97 -10.32 15.04 12.82
C LEU A 97 -11.80 15.41 13.07
N PRO A 98 -12.11 16.61 13.57
CA PRO A 98 -13.49 17.00 13.85
C PRO A 98 -14.38 16.91 12.60
N LYS A 99 -15.57 16.33 12.73
CA LYS A 99 -16.51 16.11 11.61
C LYS A 99 -16.82 17.37 10.80
N LYS A 100 -16.90 18.53 11.47
CA LYS A 100 -17.13 19.82 10.81
C LYS A 100 -15.98 20.22 9.87
N VAL A 101 -14.74 19.88 10.26
CA VAL A 101 -13.53 20.13 9.46
C VAL A 101 -13.47 19.16 8.29
N SER A 102 -13.74 17.87 8.51
CA SER A 102 -13.74 16.87 7.44
C SER A 102 -14.89 17.05 6.43
N LEU A 103 -16.01 17.67 6.80
CA LEU A 103 -17.13 17.87 5.87
C LEU A 103 -16.92 19.07 4.92
N LEU A 104 -16.00 19.99 5.22
CA LEU A 104 -15.80 21.22 4.43
C LEU A 104 -15.52 20.96 2.95
N PHE A 105 -14.80 19.88 2.61
CA PHE A 105 -14.50 19.52 1.21
C PHE A 105 -15.55 18.60 0.57
N SER A 106 -16.46 18.00 1.35
CA SER A 106 -17.51 17.12 0.82
C SER A 106 -18.73 17.88 0.27
N SER A 107 -18.76 19.19 0.49
CA SER A 107 -19.85 20.10 0.14
C SER A 107 -19.68 20.79 -1.24
N THR A 108 -18.66 20.41 -2.01
CA THR A 108 -18.41 20.87 -3.39
C THR A 108 -18.53 19.71 -4.36
#